data_AF-A0A9I9CHE5-F1
#
_entry.id   AF-A0A9I9CHE5-F1
#
_cell.length_a   1.000
_cell.length_b   1.000
_cell.length_c   1.000
_cell.angle_alpha   90.00
_cell.angle_beta   90.00
_cell.angle_gamma   90.00
#
_symmetry.space_group_name_H-M   'P 1'
#
loop_
_entity.id
_entity.type
_entity.pdbx_description
1 polymer ?
#
loop_
_entity_poly.entity_id
_entity_poly.type
_entity_poly.pdbx_seq_one_letter_code
_entity_poly.pdbx_strand_id
1 'polypeptide(L)'
;MAVSFLSSLPSFLPLLPPQPPFSSATTSFPSHTVKLRCAHIKTDANDQDRFSRRDVLQGFGGTLALGLMVNSDLMVEPAYAADLIQRRQRSEFLSSIKGTLYTAIKKNPDIVPSLLTLALNDAVTYDKATKSGGPNGSIRFSSEISRPENVKLSAALSLIEEAKKEIDSYSKGGPISYSDLIQLAAQSGIKSTFLASAIRKCGGNEEKGNLLYSAYGSTGQWGLFERQFGRSDAESPDPEGRVPIWEKASVQEMKEKFSAIGFGPRQVCSLM
;
A
#
# COMPACT_ATOMS: atom_id res chain seq x y z
N MET A 1 74.33 -11.66 -20.32
CA MET A 1 73.40 -10.69 -20.94
C MET A 1 72.04 -11.38 -21.01
N ALA A 2 71.16 -11.16 -20.02
CA ALA A 2 70.09 -10.14 -20.00
C ALA A 2 69.01 -10.47 -21.05
N VAL A 3 67.69 -10.49 -20.78
CA VAL A 3 66.90 -9.64 -19.87
C VAL A 3 65.59 -10.35 -19.51
N SER A 4 65.12 -10.20 -18.27
CA SER A 4 63.76 -10.51 -17.81
C SER A 4 62.85 -9.29 -18.03
N PHE A 5 61.62 -9.49 -18.52
CA PHE A 5 60.62 -8.43 -18.63
C PHE A 5 59.59 -8.54 -17.50
N LEU A 6 59.64 -7.58 -16.57
CA LEU A 6 58.63 -7.32 -15.55
C LEU A 6 57.49 -6.49 -16.16
N SER A 7 56.25 -6.92 -15.96
CA SER A 7 55.06 -6.15 -16.33
C SER A 7 54.72 -5.13 -15.23
N SER A 8 54.62 -3.86 -15.61
CA SER A 8 54.10 -2.78 -14.77
C SER A 8 52.79 -2.28 -15.36
N LEU A 9 51.68 -2.55 -14.66
CA LEU A 9 50.39 -1.93 -14.89
C LEU A 9 50.29 -0.67 -14.00
N PRO A 10 49.95 0.51 -14.54
CA PRO A 10 49.71 1.70 -13.73
C PRO A 10 48.29 1.68 -13.15
N SER A 11 48.21 1.70 -11.81
CA SER A 11 46.98 1.86 -11.04
C SER A 11 46.51 3.32 -11.13
N PHE A 12 45.40 3.58 -11.82
CA PHE A 12 44.74 4.88 -11.79
C PHE A 12 43.86 4.98 -10.54
N LEU A 13 44.35 5.68 -9.51
CA LEU A 13 43.58 6.14 -8.36
C LEU A 13 42.91 7.48 -8.70
N PRO A 14 41.59 7.66 -8.49
CA PRO A 14 40.98 8.99 -8.55
C PRO A 14 41.29 9.78 -7.28
N LEU A 15 41.97 10.91 -7.46
CA LEU A 15 42.22 11.95 -6.45
C LEU A 15 40.89 12.56 -5.97
N LEU A 16 40.56 12.32 -4.70
CA LEU A 16 39.45 12.97 -3.99
C LEU A 16 39.93 14.34 -3.44
N PRO A 17 39.18 15.44 -3.63
CA PRO A 17 39.54 16.73 -3.03
C PRO A 17 39.36 16.71 -1.50
N PRO A 18 40.14 17.51 -0.75
CA PRO A 18 40.13 17.52 0.70
C PRO A 18 38.80 18.03 1.25
N GLN A 19 38.16 17.25 2.13
CA GLN A 19 36.97 17.69 2.85
C GLN A 19 37.34 18.66 3.98
N PRO A 20 36.59 19.75 4.19
CA PRO A 20 36.74 20.60 5.38
C PRO A 20 36.25 19.86 6.63
N PRO A 21 36.79 20.20 7.82
CA PRO A 21 36.40 19.53 9.06
C PRO A 21 34.93 19.80 9.37
N PHE A 22 34.13 18.72 9.44
CA PHE A 22 32.78 18.76 9.99
C PHE A 22 32.86 19.14 11.48
N SER A 23 32.67 20.42 11.75
CA SER A 23 32.36 20.90 13.08
C SER A 23 30.99 20.34 13.47
N SER A 24 30.97 19.46 14.46
CA SER A 24 29.74 18.96 15.08
C SER A 24 29.09 20.13 15.81
N ALA A 25 28.16 20.82 15.15
CA ALA A 25 27.26 21.75 15.80
C ALA A 25 26.26 20.92 16.62
N THR A 26 26.59 20.69 17.88
CA THR A 26 25.65 20.20 18.89
C THR A 26 24.53 21.23 19.02
N THR A 27 23.40 20.98 18.36
CA THR A 27 22.17 21.72 18.61
C THR A 27 21.65 21.29 19.98
N SER A 28 22.03 22.05 21.01
CA SER A 28 21.41 21.94 22.33
C SER A 28 19.98 22.47 22.22
N PHE A 29 19.01 21.58 22.09
CA PHE A 29 17.62 21.92 22.39
C PHE A 29 17.53 22.26 23.89
N PRO A 30 16.93 23.40 24.29
CA PRO A 30 16.70 23.66 25.70
C PRO A 30 15.73 22.61 26.22
N SER A 31 16.24 21.72 27.06
CA SER A 31 15.42 20.84 27.88
C SER A 31 14.67 21.75 28.86
N HIS A 32 13.39 21.99 28.60
CA HIS A 32 12.53 22.57 29.63
C HIS A 32 12.36 21.54 30.73
N THR A 33 13.21 21.64 31.76
CA THR A 33 13.09 20.89 33.00
C THR A 33 11.84 21.40 33.72
N VAL A 34 10.70 20.75 33.49
CA VAL A 34 9.53 20.95 34.34
C VAL A 34 9.86 20.34 35.70
N LYS A 35 10.23 21.19 36.67
CA LYS A 35 10.31 20.80 38.07
C LYS A 35 8.89 20.51 38.56
N LEU A 36 8.49 19.24 38.53
CA LEU A 36 7.36 18.77 39.30
C LEU A 36 7.73 18.85 40.79
N ARG A 37 7.27 19.90 41.45
CA ARG A 37 7.41 20.09 42.89
C ARG A 37 6.44 19.13 43.57
N CYS A 38 6.93 17.97 44.01
CA CYS A 38 6.18 17.07 44.86
C CYS A 38 6.05 17.72 46.25
N ALA A 39 4.84 18.16 46.61
CA ALA A 39 4.58 18.66 47.94
C ALA A 39 4.37 17.47 48.88
N HIS A 40 5.31 17.31 49.81
CA HIS A 40 5.23 16.35 50.91
C HIS A 40 4.20 16.83 51.93
N ILE A 41 3.04 16.18 52.03
CA ILE A 41 2.10 16.41 53.13
C ILE A 41 2.53 15.52 54.29
N LYS A 42 3.13 16.12 55.33
CA LYS A 42 3.21 15.50 56.66
C LYS A 42 1.84 15.66 57.32
N THR A 43 1.29 14.57 57.84
CA THR A 43 0.17 14.59 58.77
C THR A 43 0.55 13.73 59.96
N ASP A 44 1.07 14.38 61.01
CA ASP A 44 1.05 13.83 62.35
C ASP A 44 -0.34 14.13 62.93
N ALA A 45 -1.06 13.07 63.27
CA ALA A 45 -2.35 13.15 63.93
C ALA A 45 -2.12 13.25 65.44
N ASN A 46 -2.58 14.33 66.07
CA ASN A 46 -3.03 14.21 67.45
C ASN A 46 -4.17 15.19 67.80
N ASP A 47 -5.17 14.58 68.40
CA ASP A 47 -6.12 15.07 69.38
C ASP A 47 -7.35 15.92 69.02
N GLN A 48 -8.40 15.58 69.76
CA GLN A 48 -9.81 15.97 69.71
C GLN A 48 -10.01 17.49 69.76
N ASP A 49 -11.03 18.01 69.05
CA ASP A 49 -12.28 18.49 69.68
C ASP A 49 -13.23 19.13 68.64
N ARG A 50 -14.53 18.92 68.86
CA ARG A 50 -15.70 19.65 68.33
C ARG A 50 -16.02 19.67 66.83
N PHE A 51 -17.02 18.86 66.46
CA PHE A 51 -17.77 18.96 65.21
C PHE A 51 -18.64 20.24 65.13
N SER A 52 -18.45 21.03 64.07
CA SER A 52 -19.34 22.11 63.61
C SER A 52 -19.95 21.74 62.26
N ARG A 53 -21.18 22.20 61.99
CA ARG A 53 -22.10 21.77 60.92
C ARG A 53 -21.69 22.18 59.48
N ARG A 54 -20.42 22.04 59.07
CA ARG A 54 -19.97 22.36 57.69
C ARG A 54 -19.17 21.29 56.96
N ASP A 55 -19.17 20.04 57.41
CA ASP A 55 -18.54 18.94 56.68
C ASP A 55 -19.55 17.85 56.30
N VAL A 56 -20.34 18.14 55.27
CA VAL A 56 -21.09 17.12 54.51
C VAL A 56 -20.55 17.16 53.09
N LEU A 57 -19.31 16.69 52.87
CA LEU A 57 -18.86 16.16 51.57
C LEU A 57 -17.45 15.53 51.60
N GLN A 58 -17.15 14.61 52.51
CA GLN A 58 -15.97 13.74 52.31
C GLN A 58 -16.27 12.33 52.79
N GLY A 59 -16.54 11.43 51.85
CA GLY A 59 -16.79 10.04 52.18
C GLY A 59 -17.21 9.12 51.03
N PHE A 60 -16.62 9.25 49.82
CA PHE A 60 -16.63 8.20 48.78
C PHE A 60 -15.48 8.44 47.77
N GLY A 61 -14.25 8.53 48.26
CA GLY A 61 -13.10 8.90 47.42
C GLY A 61 -11.87 8.06 47.70
N GLY A 62 -11.92 6.75 47.50
CA GLY A 62 -10.70 5.95 47.61
C GLY A 62 -10.88 4.47 47.37
N THR A 63 -11.00 4.04 46.10
CA THR A 63 -10.65 2.68 45.63
C THR A 63 -10.55 2.50 44.10
N LEU A 64 -10.41 3.57 43.29
CA LEU A 64 -10.26 3.44 41.82
C LEU A 64 -9.00 4.14 41.27
N ALA A 65 -7.84 3.97 41.91
CA ALA A 65 -6.59 4.54 41.39
C ALA A 65 -5.37 3.62 41.60
N LEU A 66 -5.57 2.30 41.59
CA LEU A 66 -4.46 1.33 41.66
C LEU A 66 -4.59 0.20 40.62
N GLY A 67 -5.08 0.54 39.41
CA GLY A 67 -5.24 -0.42 38.31
C GLY A 67 -4.76 0.05 36.93
N LEU A 68 -4.26 1.28 36.79
CA LEU A 68 -3.89 1.86 35.49
C LEU A 68 -2.38 2.07 35.28
N MET A 69 -1.53 1.56 36.18
CA MET A 69 -0.09 1.42 35.94
C MET A 69 0.29 -0.05 35.66
N VAL A 70 -0.60 -0.81 35.03
CA VAL A 70 -0.25 -2.11 34.46
C VAL A 70 0.50 -1.87 33.14
N ASN A 71 1.84 -1.86 33.26
CA ASN A 71 2.85 -2.20 32.26
C ASN A 71 2.47 -2.03 30.78
N SER A 72 2.83 -0.88 30.20
CA SER A 72 2.94 -0.71 28.75
C SER A 72 3.80 -1.81 28.12
N ASP A 73 4.84 -2.29 28.81
CA ASP A 73 5.79 -3.28 28.29
C ASP A 73 5.21 -4.70 28.15
N LEU A 74 4.18 -5.08 28.94
CA LEU A 74 3.58 -6.43 28.87
C LEU A 74 2.70 -6.62 27.61
N MET A 75 2.24 -5.53 26.99
CA MET A 75 1.38 -5.59 25.80
C MET A 75 2.15 -5.35 24.50
N VAL A 76 3.36 -4.78 24.57
CA VAL A 76 4.17 -4.44 23.38
C VAL A 76 4.65 -5.70 22.66
N GLU A 77 5.15 -6.70 23.38
CA GLU A 77 5.71 -7.91 22.76
C GLU A 77 4.63 -8.84 22.17
N PRO A 78 3.50 -9.11 22.84
CA PRO A 78 2.37 -9.82 22.23
C PRO A 78 1.77 -9.08 21.02
N ALA A 79 1.68 -7.74 21.07
CA ALA A 79 1.19 -6.93 19.96
C ALA A 79 2.15 -6.97 18.75
N TYR A 80 3.46 -6.91 18.99
CA TYR A 80 4.47 -7.04 17.95
C TYR A 80 4.45 -8.44 17.29
N ALA A 81 4.35 -9.50 18.09
CA ALA A 81 4.22 -10.86 17.58
C ALA A 81 2.95 -11.04 16.73
N ALA A 82 1.81 -10.49 17.19
CA ALA A 82 0.55 -10.53 16.46
C ALA A 82 0.64 -9.78 15.11
N ASP A 83 1.28 -8.60 15.07
CA ASP A 83 1.52 -7.85 13.83
C ASP A 83 2.39 -8.64 12.84
N LEU A 84 3.49 -9.25 13.31
CA LEU A 84 4.34 -10.10 12.46
C LEU A 84 3.59 -11.29 11.87
N ILE A 85 2.73 -11.94 12.67
CA ILE A 85 1.88 -13.05 12.21
C ILE A 85 0.89 -12.56 11.15
N GLN A 86 0.23 -11.43 11.38
CA GLN A 86 -0.72 -10.85 10.43
C GLN A 86 -0.05 -10.49 9.11
N ARG A 87 1.14 -9.89 9.15
CA ARG A 87 1.94 -9.58 7.94
C ARG A 87 2.31 -10.84 7.17
N ARG A 88 2.73 -11.90 7.86
CA ARG A 88 3.04 -13.20 7.24
C ARG A 88 1.83 -13.80 6.56
N GLN A 89 0.70 -13.91 7.27
CA GLN A 89 -0.54 -14.47 6.73
C GLN A 89 -1.01 -13.71 5.49
N ARG A 90 -0.96 -12.37 5.53
CA ARG A 90 -1.32 -11.52 4.39
C ARG A 90 -0.37 -11.71 3.21
N SER A 91 0.94 -11.84 3.46
CA SER A 91 1.93 -12.09 2.42
C SER A 91 1.75 -13.46 1.76
N GLU A 92 1.49 -14.50 2.55
CA GLU A 92 1.20 -15.85 2.05
C GLU A 92 -0.06 -15.84 1.18
N PHE A 93 -1.14 -15.22 1.66
CA PHE A 93 -2.39 -15.12 0.92
C PHE A 93 -2.22 -14.33 -0.40
N LEU A 94 -1.54 -13.18 -0.34
CA LEU A 94 -1.23 -12.37 -1.51
C LEU A 94 -0.35 -13.12 -2.52
N SER A 95 0.54 -14.00 -2.07
CA SER A 95 1.31 -14.90 -2.93
C SER A 95 0.41 -15.92 -3.65
N SER A 96 -0.52 -16.55 -2.93
CA SER A 96 -1.50 -17.48 -3.52
C SER A 96 -2.38 -16.79 -4.56
N ILE A 97 -2.90 -15.60 -4.24
CA ILE A 97 -3.72 -14.78 -5.16
C ILE A 97 -2.94 -14.47 -6.45
N LYS A 98 -1.69 -14.03 -6.34
CA LYS A 98 -0.83 -13.77 -7.51
C LYS A 98 -0.66 -15.03 -8.36
N GLY A 99 -0.51 -16.20 -7.75
CA GLY A 99 -0.41 -17.48 -8.46
C GLY A 99 -1.67 -17.83 -9.26
N THR A 100 -2.84 -17.71 -8.63
CA THR A 100 -4.14 -17.92 -9.30
C THR A 100 -4.32 -16.93 -10.45
N LEU A 101 -4.11 -15.63 -10.21
CA LEU A 101 -4.24 -14.58 -11.24
C LEU A 101 -3.25 -14.76 -12.39
N TYR A 102 -1.99 -15.09 -12.10
CA TYR A 102 -0.99 -15.37 -13.14
C TYR A 102 -1.45 -16.52 -14.04
N THR A 103 -1.95 -17.60 -13.46
CA THR A 103 -2.43 -18.77 -14.21
C THR A 103 -3.65 -18.43 -15.06
N ALA A 104 -4.61 -17.68 -14.50
CA ALA A 104 -5.81 -17.24 -15.23
C ALA A 104 -5.47 -16.33 -16.41
N ILE A 105 -4.59 -15.35 -16.21
CA ILE A 105 -4.17 -14.40 -17.26
C ILE A 105 -3.32 -15.09 -18.32
N LYS A 106 -2.44 -16.03 -17.94
CA LYS A 106 -1.65 -16.81 -18.89
C LYS A 106 -2.50 -17.64 -19.85
N LYS A 107 -3.66 -18.13 -19.39
CA LYS A 107 -4.63 -18.85 -20.23
C LYS A 107 -5.35 -17.92 -21.22
N ASN A 108 -5.57 -16.66 -20.86
CA ASN A 108 -6.34 -15.68 -21.63
C ASN A 108 -5.54 -14.38 -21.81
N PRO A 109 -4.45 -14.35 -22.59
CA PRO A 109 -3.59 -13.17 -22.70
C PRO A 109 -4.30 -11.96 -23.34
N ASP A 110 -5.29 -12.19 -24.22
CA ASP A 110 -6.03 -11.13 -24.92
C ASP A 110 -6.90 -10.28 -23.98
N ILE A 111 -7.15 -10.75 -22.76
CA ILE A 111 -7.99 -10.06 -21.78
C ILE A 111 -7.24 -8.98 -21.01
N VAL A 112 -5.91 -8.95 -21.11
CA VAL A 112 -5.05 -8.04 -20.34
C VAL A 112 -5.44 -6.56 -20.55
N PRO A 113 -5.65 -6.05 -21.78
CA PRO A 113 -6.07 -4.66 -21.98
C PRO A 113 -7.42 -4.34 -21.32
N SER A 114 -8.39 -5.25 -21.40
CA SER A 114 -9.69 -5.10 -20.72
C SER A 114 -9.52 -5.11 -19.20
N LEU A 115 -8.64 -5.94 -18.65
CA LEU A 115 -8.36 -6.00 -17.22
C LEU A 115 -7.75 -4.69 -16.68
N LEU A 116 -6.80 -4.12 -17.43
CA LEU A 116 -6.18 -2.84 -17.10
C LEU A 116 -7.21 -1.70 -17.18
N THR A 117 -8.05 -1.71 -18.22
CA THR A 117 -9.12 -0.72 -18.39
C THR A 117 -10.17 -0.83 -17.28
N LEU A 118 -10.50 -2.05 -16.83
CA LEU A 118 -11.42 -2.29 -15.72
C LEU A 118 -10.89 -1.69 -14.42
N ALA A 119 -9.62 -1.93 -14.08
CA ALA A 119 -9.03 -1.34 -12.87
C ALA A 119 -8.84 0.19 -12.97
N LEU A 120 -8.58 0.71 -14.18
CA LEU A 120 -8.51 2.14 -14.43
C LEU A 120 -9.89 2.80 -14.25
N ASN A 121 -10.93 2.25 -14.87
CA ASN A 121 -12.27 2.82 -14.83
C ASN A 121 -12.84 2.83 -13.41
N ASP A 122 -12.63 1.76 -12.64
CA ASP A 122 -12.98 1.70 -11.22
C ASP A 122 -12.25 2.79 -10.41
N ALA A 123 -10.98 3.09 -10.72
CA ALA A 123 -10.22 4.11 -9.98
C ALA A 123 -10.54 5.56 -10.40
N VAL A 124 -10.89 5.80 -11.66
CA VAL A 124 -11.04 7.14 -12.27
C VAL A 124 -12.37 7.81 -11.88
N THR A 125 -13.33 7.06 -11.31
CA THR A 125 -14.57 7.59 -10.72
C THR A 125 -14.35 8.48 -9.49
N TYR A 126 -13.13 8.50 -8.93
CA TYR A 126 -12.82 9.32 -7.76
C TYR A 126 -13.08 10.81 -8.03
N ASP A 127 -13.79 11.45 -7.11
CA ASP A 127 -13.96 12.89 -7.07
C ASP A 127 -13.44 13.45 -5.74
N LYS A 128 -12.53 14.42 -5.84
CA LYS A 128 -11.88 15.05 -4.68
C LYS A 128 -12.86 15.91 -3.87
N ALA A 129 -13.84 16.54 -4.51
CA ALA A 129 -14.77 17.45 -3.83
C ALA A 129 -15.73 16.66 -2.92
N THR A 130 -16.32 15.59 -3.45
CA THR A 130 -17.26 14.73 -2.70
C THR A 130 -16.56 13.61 -1.92
N LYS A 131 -15.26 13.38 -2.15
CA LYS A 131 -14.48 12.25 -1.60
C LYS A 131 -15.17 10.91 -1.86
N SER A 132 -15.80 10.78 -3.02
CA SER A 132 -16.55 9.59 -3.42
C SER A 132 -15.96 8.94 -4.68
N GLY A 133 -16.24 7.66 -4.86
CA GLY A 133 -15.67 6.81 -5.91
C GLY A 133 -14.23 6.40 -5.64
N GLY A 134 -13.53 6.01 -6.70
CA GLY A 134 -12.18 5.45 -6.63
C GLY A 134 -12.19 3.92 -6.59
N PRO A 135 -11.04 3.27 -6.39
CA PRO A 135 -10.87 1.83 -6.55
C PRO A 135 -11.59 1.03 -5.44
N ASN A 136 -12.91 0.94 -5.55
CA ASN A 136 -13.83 0.42 -4.55
C ASN A 136 -14.64 -0.78 -5.10
N GLY A 137 -14.34 -1.23 -6.32
CA GLY A 137 -15.01 -2.35 -6.97
C GLY A 137 -16.46 -2.08 -7.36
N SER A 138 -16.90 -0.83 -7.42
CA SER A 138 -18.25 -0.44 -7.86
C SER A 138 -18.53 -0.85 -9.31
N ILE A 139 -17.49 -0.94 -10.14
CA ILE A 139 -17.60 -1.35 -11.56
C ILE A 139 -18.26 -2.72 -11.78
N ARG A 140 -18.32 -3.57 -10.74
CA ARG A 140 -18.98 -4.89 -10.81
C ARG A 140 -20.50 -4.80 -10.92
N PHE A 141 -21.11 -3.67 -10.54
CA PHE A 141 -22.55 -3.52 -10.57
C PHE A 141 -23.08 -3.44 -12.00
N SER A 142 -24.22 -4.10 -12.26
CA SER A 142 -24.80 -4.20 -13.60
C SER A 142 -25.08 -2.84 -14.25
N SER A 143 -25.45 -1.84 -13.44
CA SER A 143 -25.69 -0.46 -13.89
C SER A 143 -24.42 0.29 -14.30
N GLU A 144 -23.26 -0.12 -13.79
CA GLU A 144 -21.99 0.53 -14.09
C GLU A 144 -21.24 -0.17 -15.22
N ILE A 145 -21.23 -1.49 -15.23
CA ILE A 145 -20.60 -2.28 -16.31
C ILE A 145 -21.33 -2.10 -17.65
N SER A 146 -22.63 -1.78 -17.63
CA SER A 146 -23.43 -1.53 -18.84
C SER A 146 -23.23 -0.15 -19.47
N ARG A 147 -22.46 0.74 -18.82
CA ARG A 147 -22.22 2.11 -19.30
C ARG A 147 -21.35 2.10 -20.56
N PRO A 148 -21.46 3.11 -21.45
CA PRO A 148 -20.74 3.15 -22.72
C PRO A 148 -19.21 3.07 -22.56
N GLU A 149 -18.65 3.57 -21.46
CA GLU A 149 -17.22 3.47 -21.14
C GLU A 149 -16.76 2.05 -20.76
N ASN A 150 -17.68 1.16 -20.36
CA ASN A 150 -17.39 -0.15 -19.76
C ASN A 150 -17.83 -1.36 -20.61
N VAL A 151 -18.43 -1.16 -21.78
CA VAL A 151 -19.08 -2.22 -22.59
C VAL A 151 -18.16 -3.41 -22.92
N LYS A 152 -16.85 -3.18 -23.11
CA LYS A 152 -15.88 -4.21 -23.51
C LYS A 152 -15.23 -4.96 -22.33
N LEU A 153 -15.73 -4.75 -21.11
CA LEU A 153 -15.07 -5.22 -19.88
C LEU A 153 -15.73 -6.46 -19.25
N SER A 154 -16.86 -6.93 -19.80
CA SER A 154 -17.60 -8.08 -19.27
C SER A 154 -16.75 -9.35 -19.15
N ALA A 155 -15.95 -9.67 -20.17
CA ALA A 155 -15.05 -10.82 -20.14
C ALA A 155 -14.02 -10.72 -19.00
N ALA A 156 -13.45 -9.53 -18.79
CA ALA A 156 -12.48 -9.30 -17.71
C ALA A 156 -13.14 -9.46 -16.34
N LEU A 157 -14.39 -9.00 -16.19
CA LEU A 157 -15.16 -9.20 -14.96
C LEU A 157 -15.45 -10.69 -14.71
N SER A 158 -15.83 -11.45 -15.73
CA SER A 158 -16.01 -12.91 -15.61
C SER A 158 -14.75 -13.63 -15.11
N LEU A 159 -13.58 -13.28 -15.64
CA LEU A 159 -12.31 -13.85 -15.17
C LEU A 159 -12.04 -13.50 -13.70
N ILE A 160 -12.32 -12.25 -13.30
CA ILE A 160 -12.19 -11.81 -11.91
C ILE A 160 -13.14 -12.58 -11.00
N GLU A 161 -14.40 -12.80 -11.41
CA GLU A 161 -15.37 -13.57 -10.63
C GLU A 161 -14.98 -15.06 -10.48
N GLU A 162 -14.45 -15.67 -11.54
CA GLU A 162 -13.91 -17.04 -11.49
C GLU A 162 -12.72 -17.13 -10.55
N ALA A 163 -11.74 -16.22 -10.69
CA ALA A 163 -10.58 -16.14 -9.81
C ALA A 163 -11.01 -15.90 -8.36
N LYS A 164 -12.03 -15.06 -8.12
CA LYS A 164 -12.57 -14.80 -6.78
C LYS A 164 -13.11 -16.06 -6.13
N LYS A 165 -13.92 -16.84 -6.86
CA LYS A 165 -14.48 -18.11 -6.35
C LYS A 165 -13.38 -19.09 -5.95
N GLU A 166 -12.32 -19.18 -6.76
CA GLU A 166 -11.16 -20.00 -6.45
C GLU A 166 -10.43 -19.49 -5.19
N ILE A 167 -10.12 -18.19 -5.14
CA ILE A 167 -9.42 -17.55 -4.01
C ILE A 167 -10.19 -17.69 -2.70
N ASP A 168 -11.50 -17.45 -2.73
CA ASP A 168 -12.36 -17.55 -1.55
C ASP A 168 -12.44 -18.98 -1.02
N SER A 169 -12.29 -20.00 -1.88
CA SER A 169 -12.33 -21.41 -1.47
C SER A 169 -11.17 -21.84 -0.57
N TYR A 170 -10.00 -21.20 -0.73
CA TYR A 170 -8.81 -21.48 0.08
C TYR A 170 -8.46 -20.35 1.06
N SER A 171 -9.25 -19.28 1.11
CA SER A 171 -9.02 -18.17 2.03
C SER A 171 -9.30 -18.58 3.47
N LYS A 172 -8.33 -18.33 4.35
CA LYS A 172 -8.46 -18.55 5.80
C LYS A 172 -9.00 -17.34 6.54
N GLY A 173 -9.01 -16.17 5.88
CA GLY A 173 -9.29 -14.86 6.49
C GLY A 173 -10.61 -14.23 6.05
N GLY A 174 -11.52 -15.01 5.46
CA GLY A 174 -12.75 -14.51 4.85
C GLY A 174 -12.60 -14.18 3.36
N PRO A 175 -13.70 -13.80 2.69
CA PRO A 175 -13.69 -13.55 1.25
C PRO A 175 -12.83 -12.33 0.90
N ILE A 176 -12.13 -12.39 -0.22
CA ILE A 176 -11.42 -11.21 -0.75
C ILE A 176 -12.43 -10.18 -1.28
N SER A 177 -12.12 -8.89 -1.12
CA SER A 177 -12.90 -7.80 -1.68
C SER A 177 -12.71 -7.71 -3.20
N TYR A 178 -13.76 -7.35 -3.92
CA TYR A 178 -13.69 -7.09 -5.37
C TYR A 178 -12.71 -5.95 -5.67
N SER A 179 -12.73 -4.91 -4.85
CA SER A 179 -11.82 -3.76 -4.92
C SER A 179 -10.34 -4.16 -4.92
N ASP A 180 -9.92 -5.03 -4.00
CA ASP A 180 -8.53 -5.53 -4.02
C ASP A 180 -8.27 -6.46 -5.19
N LEU A 181 -9.22 -7.35 -5.50
CA LEU A 181 -9.02 -8.33 -6.55
C LEU A 181 -8.87 -7.68 -7.94
N ILE A 182 -9.66 -6.65 -8.24
CA ILE A 182 -9.57 -5.86 -9.47
C ILE A 182 -8.16 -5.25 -9.62
N GLN A 183 -7.66 -4.60 -8.56
CA GLN A 183 -6.36 -3.95 -8.59
C GLN A 183 -5.20 -4.96 -8.65
N LEU A 184 -5.30 -6.08 -7.92
CA LEU A 184 -4.33 -7.17 -7.97
C LEU A 184 -4.31 -7.86 -9.35
N ALA A 185 -5.47 -8.02 -9.98
CA ALA A 185 -5.57 -8.56 -11.32
C ALA A 185 -4.86 -7.63 -12.32
N ALA A 186 -5.10 -6.32 -12.25
CA ALA A 186 -4.36 -5.36 -13.05
C ALA A 186 -2.84 -5.39 -12.79
N GLN A 187 -2.40 -5.52 -11.53
CA GLN A 187 -0.98 -5.73 -11.22
C GLN A 187 -0.41 -6.95 -11.97
N SER A 188 -1.13 -8.08 -11.95
CA SER A 188 -0.72 -9.30 -12.65
C SER A 188 -0.70 -9.10 -14.17
N GLY A 189 -1.68 -8.38 -14.72
CA GLY A 189 -1.72 -7.97 -16.13
C GLY A 189 -0.54 -7.11 -16.54
N ILE A 190 -0.15 -6.11 -15.74
CA ILE A 190 1.05 -5.29 -15.99
C ILE A 190 2.31 -6.16 -15.96
N LYS A 191 2.42 -7.08 -15.01
CA LYS A 191 3.55 -8.02 -14.94
C LYS A 191 3.62 -8.92 -16.18
N SER A 192 2.48 -9.33 -16.75
CA SER A 192 2.46 -10.14 -17.97
C SER A 192 2.92 -9.35 -19.20
N THR A 193 2.59 -8.06 -19.32
CA THR A 193 3.09 -7.22 -20.43
C THR A 193 4.61 -6.98 -20.35
N PHE A 194 5.16 -6.86 -19.14
CA PHE A 194 6.61 -6.76 -18.92
C PHE A 194 7.31 -8.06 -19.30
N LEU A 195 6.76 -9.20 -18.89
CA LEU A 195 7.28 -10.52 -19.27
C LEU A 195 7.23 -10.73 -20.79
N ALA A 196 6.10 -10.42 -21.43
CA ALA A 196 5.96 -10.50 -22.89
C ALA A 196 7.00 -9.62 -23.61
N SER A 197 7.27 -8.42 -23.09
CA SER A 197 8.30 -7.53 -23.62
C SER A 197 9.71 -8.09 -23.44
N ALA A 198 10.01 -8.75 -22.31
CA ALA A 198 11.28 -9.41 -22.08
C ALA A 198 11.49 -10.59 -23.06
N ILE A 199 10.49 -11.44 -23.24
CA ILE A 199 10.50 -12.56 -24.19
C ILE A 199 10.70 -12.04 -25.63
N ARG A 200 9.98 -10.97 -26.01
CA ARG A 200 10.14 -10.32 -27.32
C ARG A 200 11.57 -9.81 -27.53
N LYS A 201 12.18 -9.20 -26.52
CA LYS A 201 13.58 -8.74 -26.58
C LYS A 201 14.59 -9.89 -26.66
N CYS A 202 14.23 -11.08 -26.17
CA CYS A 202 15.03 -12.30 -26.30
C CYS A 202 14.77 -13.08 -27.59
N GLY A 203 14.14 -12.48 -28.60
CA GLY A 203 13.85 -13.13 -29.88
C GLY A 203 12.80 -14.24 -29.78
N GLY A 204 11.89 -14.16 -28.82
CA GLY A 204 10.85 -15.18 -28.60
C GLY A 204 11.28 -16.36 -27.71
N ASN A 205 12.52 -16.38 -27.22
CA ASN A 205 12.96 -17.41 -26.29
C ASN A 205 12.37 -17.18 -24.88
N GLU A 206 11.44 -18.04 -24.47
CA GLU A 206 10.74 -17.91 -23.19
C GLU A 206 11.66 -18.04 -21.98
N GLU A 207 12.61 -18.99 -21.98
CA GLU A 207 13.51 -19.21 -20.85
C GLU A 207 14.40 -17.98 -20.59
N LYS A 208 15.02 -17.45 -21.66
CA LYS A 208 15.82 -16.23 -21.59
C LYS A 208 14.97 -15.02 -21.21
N GLY A 209 13.75 -14.94 -21.73
CA GLY A 209 12.81 -13.89 -21.37
C GLY A 209 12.41 -13.91 -19.90
N ASN A 210 12.16 -15.09 -19.33
CA ASN A 210 11.86 -15.27 -17.91
C ASN A 210 13.07 -14.90 -17.03
N LEU A 211 14.28 -15.30 -17.43
CA LEU A 211 15.51 -14.90 -16.72
C LEU A 211 15.70 -13.37 -16.74
N LEU A 212 15.53 -12.76 -17.91
CA LEU A 212 15.64 -11.31 -18.08
C LEU A 212 14.58 -10.56 -17.25
N TYR A 213 13.33 -11.03 -17.27
CA TYR A 213 12.26 -10.47 -16.47
C TYR A 213 12.50 -10.64 -14.97
N SER A 214 13.01 -11.79 -14.54
CA SER A 214 13.32 -12.02 -13.12
C SER A 214 14.40 -11.07 -12.60
N ALA A 215 15.38 -10.73 -13.44
CA ALA A 215 16.45 -9.79 -13.11
C ALA A 215 16.02 -8.31 -13.19
N TYR A 216 15.25 -7.91 -14.22
CA TYR A 216 14.98 -6.50 -14.53
C TYR A 216 13.49 -6.10 -14.52
N GLY A 217 12.61 -7.00 -14.09
CA GLY A 217 11.15 -6.79 -14.06
C GLY A 217 10.67 -5.84 -12.96
N SER A 218 11.59 -5.21 -12.22
CA SER A 218 11.30 -4.24 -11.14
C SER A 218 10.34 -4.79 -10.08
N THR A 219 10.49 -6.07 -9.72
CA THR A 219 9.63 -6.76 -8.75
C THR A 219 9.63 -6.07 -7.39
N GLY A 220 10.76 -5.48 -6.96
CA GLY A 220 10.88 -4.73 -5.71
C GLY A 220 10.09 -3.41 -5.66
N GLN A 221 9.73 -2.82 -6.80
CA GLN A 221 8.98 -1.56 -6.84
C GLN A 221 7.52 -1.73 -6.39
N TRP A 222 7.00 -2.96 -6.42
CA TRP A 222 5.63 -3.28 -6.04
C TRP A 222 5.37 -3.28 -4.53
N GLY A 223 6.39 -3.09 -3.69
CA GLY A 223 6.26 -3.18 -2.23
C GLY A 223 5.20 -2.25 -1.63
N LEU A 224 5.11 -1.00 -2.11
CA LEU A 224 4.08 -0.07 -1.63
C LEU A 224 2.67 -0.49 -2.05
N PHE A 225 2.52 -0.95 -3.30
CA PHE A 225 1.25 -1.41 -3.83
C PHE A 225 0.73 -2.63 -3.06
N GLU A 226 1.61 -3.61 -2.80
CA GLU A 226 1.26 -4.83 -2.07
C GLU A 226 0.99 -4.57 -0.58
N ARG A 227 1.60 -3.52 -0.02
CA ARG A 227 1.28 -3.03 1.33
C ARG A 227 -0.13 -2.42 1.39
N GLN A 228 -0.58 -1.77 0.31
CA GLN A 228 -1.94 -1.23 0.16
C GLN A 228 -2.93 -2.32 -0.23
N PHE A 229 -3.07 -3.33 0.63
CA PHE A 229 -4.03 -4.43 0.51
C PHE A 229 -5.08 -4.29 1.61
N GLY A 230 -6.35 -4.66 1.37
CA GLY A 230 -7.45 -4.51 2.31
C GLY A 230 -8.39 -3.34 1.99
N ARG A 231 -8.73 -3.14 0.71
CA ARG A 231 -9.77 -2.19 0.27
C ARG A 231 -11.16 -2.71 0.61
N SER A 232 -12.07 -1.78 0.89
CA SER A 232 -13.49 -2.07 1.13
C SER A 232 -14.27 -2.00 -0.17
N ASP A 233 -15.23 -2.91 -0.33
CA ASP A 233 -16.12 -2.89 -1.48
C ASP A 233 -17.23 -1.84 -1.31
N ALA A 234 -17.51 -1.11 -2.39
CA ALA A 234 -18.69 -0.25 -2.45
C ALA A 234 -19.97 -1.09 -2.50
N GLU A 235 -21.05 -0.58 -1.91
CA GLU A 235 -22.38 -1.22 -1.90
C GLU A 235 -23.27 -0.81 -3.07
N SER A 236 -22.88 0.24 -3.79
CA SER A 236 -23.62 0.81 -4.92
C SER A 236 -22.67 1.20 -6.06
N PRO A 237 -23.16 1.33 -7.31
CA PRO A 237 -22.39 1.87 -8.42
C PRO A 237 -21.92 3.31 -8.12
N ASP A 238 -20.77 3.68 -8.67
CA ASP A 238 -20.25 5.04 -8.57
C ASP A 238 -21.03 5.99 -9.51
N PRO A 239 -21.04 7.31 -9.23
CA PRO A 239 -21.80 8.27 -10.03
C PRO A 239 -21.38 8.31 -11.50
N GLU A 240 -22.36 8.50 -12.38
CA GLU A 240 -22.19 8.56 -13.84
C GLU A 240 -21.42 9.79 -14.31
N GLY A 241 -20.90 9.73 -15.54
CA GLY A 241 -20.27 10.87 -16.21
C GLY A 241 -18.87 11.24 -15.70
N ARG A 242 -18.28 10.39 -14.84
CA ARG A 242 -16.94 10.61 -14.27
C ARG A 242 -15.82 9.94 -15.06
N VAL A 243 -16.12 9.02 -15.97
CA VAL A 243 -15.14 8.26 -16.74
C VAL A 243 -15.29 8.64 -18.22
N PRO A 244 -14.21 9.09 -18.89
CA PRO A 244 -14.25 9.39 -20.31
C PRO A 244 -14.24 8.09 -21.14
N ILE A 245 -14.84 8.15 -22.34
CA ILE A 245 -14.73 7.05 -23.30
C ILE A 245 -13.35 7.14 -23.98
N TRP A 246 -12.37 6.40 -23.45
CA TRP A 246 -10.95 6.53 -23.84
C TRP A 246 -10.68 6.47 -25.35
N GLU A 247 -11.43 5.65 -26.10
CA GLU A 247 -11.28 5.51 -27.56
C GLU A 247 -11.70 6.76 -28.35
N LYS A 248 -12.58 7.58 -27.77
CA LYS A 248 -13.11 8.81 -28.40
C LYS A 248 -12.61 10.08 -27.71
N ALA A 249 -12.04 9.95 -26.52
CA ALA A 249 -11.58 11.06 -25.72
C ALA A 249 -10.39 11.76 -26.40
N SER A 250 -10.44 13.08 -26.43
CA SER A 250 -9.29 13.89 -26.84
C SER A 250 -8.18 13.81 -25.79
N VAL A 251 -6.94 14.09 -26.21
CA VAL A 251 -5.80 14.18 -25.28
C VAL A 251 -6.04 15.24 -24.20
N GLN A 252 -6.79 16.29 -24.52
CA GLN A 252 -7.13 17.34 -23.57
C GLN A 252 -8.08 16.83 -22.49
N GLU A 253 -9.14 16.10 -22.87
CA GLU A 253 -10.08 15.48 -21.92
C GLU A 253 -9.37 14.48 -21.01
N MET A 254 -8.45 13.67 -21.55
CA MET A 254 -7.64 12.77 -20.74
C MET A 254 -6.79 13.52 -19.71
N LYS A 255 -6.09 14.59 -20.14
CA LYS A 255 -5.27 15.42 -19.24
C LYS A 255 -6.10 16.07 -18.14
N GLU A 256 -7.26 16.61 -18.50
CA GLU A 256 -8.18 17.23 -17.55
C GLU A 256 -8.71 16.21 -16.55
N LYS A 257 -9.09 15.01 -17.01
CA LYS A 257 -9.55 13.94 -16.12
C LYS A 257 -8.47 13.50 -15.13
N PHE A 258 -7.24 13.28 -15.59
CA PHE A 258 -6.12 12.90 -14.73
C PHE A 258 -5.74 14.02 -13.75
N SER A 259 -5.80 15.28 -14.19
CA SER A 259 -5.61 16.45 -13.33
C SER A 259 -6.64 16.51 -12.21
N ALA A 260 -7.92 16.25 -12.52
CA ALA A 260 -9.01 16.27 -11.56
C ALA A 260 -8.84 15.25 -10.41
N ILE A 261 -8.22 14.09 -10.70
CA ILE A 261 -7.93 13.05 -9.69
C ILE A 261 -6.55 13.20 -9.04
N GLY A 262 -5.82 14.28 -9.33
CA GLY A 262 -4.55 14.62 -8.67
C GLY A 262 -3.30 14.06 -9.36
N PHE A 263 -3.41 13.61 -10.61
CA PHE A 263 -2.27 13.19 -11.44
C PHE A 263 -1.86 14.27 -12.44
N GLY A 264 -0.63 14.17 -12.94
CA GLY A 264 -0.11 15.08 -13.95
C GLY A 264 0.02 14.44 -15.34
N PRO A 265 0.46 15.23 -16.35
CA PRO A 265 0.67 14.73 -17.71
C PRO A 265 1.64 13.55 -17.81
N ARG A 266 2.62 13.46 -16.89
CA ARG A 266 3.57 12.36 -16.83
C ARG A 266 2.86 11.02 -16.61
N GLN A 267 1.88 11.00 -15.71
CA GLN A 267 1.14 9.78 -15.37
C GLN A 267 0.24 9.34 -16.51
N VAL A 268 -0.39 10.30 -17.22
CA VAL A 268 -1.16 10.01 -18.44
C VAL A 268 -0.31 9.21 -19.42
N CYS A 269 0.89 9.69 -19.75
CA CYS A 269 1.77 9.01 -20.70
C CYS A 269 2.33 7.67 -20.20
N SER A 270 2.44 7.46 -18.89
CA SER A 270 2.95 6.19 -18.35
C SER A 270 1.88 5.11 -18.18
N LEU A 271 0.60 5.51 -18.16
CA LEU A 271 -0.55 4.62 -17.92
C LEU A 271 -1.31 4.29 -19.20
N MET A 272 -1.13 5.08 -20.27
CA MET A 272 -1.62 4.82 -21.64
C MET A 272 -0.68 3.88 -22.39
#